data_AF-A4YTD0-F1
#
_entry.id   AF-A4YTD0-F1
#
_cell.length_a   1.000
_cell.length_b   1.000
_cell.length_c   1.000
_cell.angle_alpha   90.00
_cell.angle_beta   90.00
_cell.angle_gamma   90.00
#
_symmetry.space_group_name_H-M   'P 1'
#
loop_
_entity.id
_entity.type
_entity.pdbx_description
1 polymer ?
#
loop_
_entity_poly.entity_id
_entity_poly.type
_entity_poly.pdbx_seq_one_letter_code
_entity_poly.pdbx_strand_id
1 'polypeptide(L)'
;MAHDRDAEIARRAEQRARRPLRRPLHTLHSRTHGRRKRLTLDCKRVFPAYVIEISPMRSRQVNFFLTPKDQAELLHRLDPEGKFVYVARRCRDGEMQILPSAVVQQMGKEPLSFYIARADNLDAIVFDEGADYKSVDVIRSPVIEFGRCYMDAEHIGRGRFYVVNSYFDAQGQIARKDDSFLTWSERLVSKTRRCLTKDPDTFFYFGAETLQLKAAGFRTPYD
;
A
#
# COMPACT_ATOMS: atom_id res chain seq x y z
N MET A 1 -22.73 8.55 -29.42
CA MET A 1 -21.33 8.49 -29.89
C MET A 1 -20.29 8.34 -28.76
N ALA A 2 -20.65 8.46 -27.47
CA ALA A 2 -19.70 8.26 -26.36
C ALA A 2 -19.40 6.77 -26.04
N HIS A 3 -20.34 5.86 -26.30
CA HIS A 3 -20.20 4.43 -25.98
C HIS A 3 -19.14 3.67 -26.80
N ASP A 4 -18.69 4.20 -27.93
CA ASP A 4 -17.75 3.49 -28.81
C ASP A 4 -16.28 3.66 -28.37
N ARG A 5 -15.97 4.74 -27.63
CA ARG A 5 -14.61 5.00 -27.16
C ARG A 5 -14.17 4.06 -26.05
N ASP A 6 -15.08 3.69 -25.14
CA ASP A 6 -14.76 2.80 -24.01
C ASP A 6 -14.49 1.37 -24.49
N ALA A 7 -15.25 0.91 -25.51
CA ALA A 7 -15.04 -0.38 -26.13
C ALA A 7 -13.68 -0.46 -26.86
N GLU A 8 -13.21 0.63 -27.47
CA GLU A 8 -11.91 0.66 -28.14
C GLU A 8 -10.73 0.71 -27.14
N ILE A 9 -10.90 1.39 -26.00
CA ILE A 9 -9.90 1.39 -24.93
C ILE A 9 -9.73 -0.01 -24.33
N ALA A 10 -10.84 -0.72 -24.08
CA ALA A 10 -10.81 -2.08 -23.56
C ALA A 10 -10.10 -3.07 -24.51
N ARG A 11 -10.38 -3.00 -25.83
CA ARG A 11 -9.72 -3.87 -26.82
C ARG A 11 -8.21 -3.64 -26.92
N ARG A 12 -7.75 -2.39 -26.77
CA ARG A 12 -6.32 -2.06 -26.81
C ARG A 12 -5.57 -2.53 -25.57
N ALA A 13 -6.23 -2.54 -24.41
CA ALA A 13 -5.66 -3.10 -23.17
C ALA A 13 -5.47 -4.62 -23.30
N GLU A 14 -6.47 -5.32 -23.84
CA GLU A 14 -6.42 -6.78 -24.00
C GLU A 14 -5.35 -7.24 -25.01
N GLN A 15 -5.14 -6.50 -26.10
CA GLN A 15 -4.07 -6.79 -27.07
C GLN A 15 -2.65 -6.60 -26.50
N ARG A 16 -2.46 -5.69 -25.54
CA ARG A 16 -1.15 -5.49 -24.88
C ARG A 16 -0.81 -6.63 -23.92
N ALA A 17 -1.80 -7.20 -23.25
CA ALA A 17 -1.62 -8.33 -22.32
C ALA A 17 -1.17 -9.63 -23.02
N ARG A 18 -1.43 -9.79 -24.32
CA ARG A 18 -1.11 -11.02 -25.08
C ARG A 18 0.27 -11.03 -25.74
N ARG A 19 1.12 -10.01 -25.52
CA ARG A 19 2.47 -10.00 -26.12
C ARG A 19 3.43 -10.90 -25.31
N PRO A 20 3.97 -11.98 -25.89
CA PRO A 20 4.94 -12.83 -25.20
C PRO A 20 6.27 -12.08 -24.99
N LEU A 21 6.74 -12.10 -23.74
CA LEU A 21 8.03 -11.55 -23.33
C LEU A 21 9.17 -12.34 -23.99
N ARG A 22 9.94 -11.67 -24.87
CA ARG A 22 11.20 -12.21 -25.39
C ARG A 22 12.21 -12.25 -24.24
N ARG A 23 12.60 -13.44 -23.80
CA ARG A 23 13.71 -13.65 -22.86
C ARG A 23 15.05 -13.40 -23.58
N PRO A 24 16.00 -12.67 -22.98
CA PRO A 24 17.38 -12.66 -23.45
C PRO A 24 18.06 -13.98 -23.04
N LEU A 25 18.62 -14.68 -24.03
CA LEU A 25 19.57 -15.77 -23.83
C LEU A 25 20.94 -15.18 -23.50
N HIS A 26 21.40 -15.34 -22.26
CA HIS A 26 22.81 -15.14 -21.92
C HIS A 26 23.46 -16.49 -21.63
N THR A 27 24.25 -16.93 -22.61
CA THR A 27 25.28 -17.98 -22.50
C THR A 27 26.48 -17.41 -21.76
N LEU A 28 26.94 -18.06 -20.69
CA LEU A 28 28.26 -17.84 -20.12
C LEU A 28 28.99 -19.18 -19.93
N HIS A 29 30.16 -19.24 -20.56
CA HIS A 29 31.08 -20.36 -20.59
C HIS A 29 31.82 -20.55 -19.27
N SER A 30 32.04 -21.83 -18.96
CA SER A 30 32.96 -22.37 -17.97
C SER A 30 34.40 -21.89 -18.12
N ARG A 31 35.15 -21.76 -17.01
CA ARG A 31 36.53 -22.26 -16.89
C ARG A 31 37.00 -22.35 -15.44
N THR A 32 37.27 -23.59 -15.04
CA THR A 32 38.05 -24.03 -13.88
C THR A 32 39.51 -23.58 -14.00
N HIS A 33 40.17 -23.20 -12.91
CA HIS A 33 41.59 -23.49 -12.66
C HIS A 33 41.90 -23.41 -11.16
N GLY A 34 42.46 -24.51 -10.64
CA GLY A 34 42.86 -24.65 -9.24
C GLY A 34 44.18 -23.96 -8.92
N ARG A 35 44.31 -23.53 -7.66
CA ARG A 35 45.59 -23.36 -6.97
C ARG A 35 45.37 -23.52 -5.47
N ARG A 36 45.84 -24.63 -4.91
CA ARG A 36 45.97 -24.82 -3.45
C ARG A 36 47.04 -23.85 -2.93
N LYS A 37 46.66 -22.90 -2.09
CA LYS A 37 47.57 -22.15 -1.23
C LYS A 37 47.33 -22.60 0.22
N ARG A 38 48.41 -23.02 0.91
CA ARG A 38 48.42 -23.24 2.36
C ARG A 38 48.14 -21.91 3.05
N LEU A 39 47.04 -21.85 3.77
CA LEU A 39 46.73 -20.78 4.71
C LEU A 39 47.25 -21.20 6.08
N THR A 40 48.29 -20.51 6.53
CA THR A 40 48.69 -20.47 7.94
C THR A 40 47.59 -19.76 8.72
N LEU A 41 47.01 -20.45 9.70
CA LEU A 41 46.03 -19.91 10.64
C LEU A 41 46.75 -18.98 11.62
N ASP A 42 46.73 -17.68 11.32
CA ASP A 42 47.08 -16.65 12.30
C ASP A 42 45.84 -16.38 13.18
N CYS A 43 45.89 -16.92 14.39
CA CYS A 43 44.79 -16.93 15.36
C CYS A 43 44.75 -15.61 16.13
N LYS A 44 44.49 -14.49 15.44
CA LYS A 44 44.17 -13.18 16.05
C LYS A 44 43.16 -12.40 15.23
N ARG A 45 42.04 -13.03 14.85
CA ARG A 45 40.86 -12.30 14.39
C ARG A 45 40.09 -11.83 15.62
N VAL A 46 40.36 -10.60 16.03
CA VAL A 46 39.42 -9.79 16.80
C VAL A 46 38.15 -9.73 15.95
N PHE A 47 37.11 -10.41 16.38
CA PHE A 47 35.79 -10.30 15.76
C PHE A 47 35.38 -8.82 15.91
N PRO A 48 35.19 -8.07 14.81
CA PRO A 48 34.56 -6.77 14.93
C PRO A 48 33.18 -7.04 15.53
N ALA A 49 32.92 -6.45 16.69
CA ALA A 49 31.58 -6.36 17.23
C ALA A 49 30.74 -5.64 16.16
N TYR A 50 30.00 -6.42 15.36
CA TYR A 50 28.96 -5.87 14.51
C TYR A 50 27.92 -5.30 15.46
N VAL A 51 28.03 -4.01 15.74
CA VAL A 51 26.92 -3.23 16.26
C VAL A 51 25.89 -3.27 15.16
N ILE A 52 24.95 -4.21 15.25
CA ILE A 52 23.76 -4.21 14.42
C ILE A 52 22.99 -2.98 14.88
N GLU A 53 23.16 -1.87 14.17
CA GLU A 53 22.19 -0.77 14.24
C GLU A 53 20.85 -1.35 13.80
N ILE A 54 20.03 -1.73 14.76
CA ILE A 54 18.64 -2.12 14.53
C ILE A 54 17.94 -0.83 14.12
N SER A 55 18.01 -0.50 12.82
CA SER A 55 17.18 0.55 12.26
C SER A 55 15.73 0.11 12.44
N PRO A 56 14.91 0.83 13.22
CA PRO A 56 13.55 0.41 13.49
C PRO A 56 12.78 0.33 12.17
N MET A 57 11.92 -0.68 12.02
CA MET A 57 10.97 -0.75 10.91
C MET A 57 10.24 0.59 10.79
N ARG A 58 10.39 1.26 9.65
CA ARG A 58 9.78 2.57 9.44
C ARG A 58 8.44 2.38 8.76
N SER A 59 7.38 2.79 9.43
CA SER A 59 6.05 2.92 8.83
C SER A 59 5.51 4.33 9.06
N ARG A 60 4.56 4.74 8.22
CA ARG A 60 3.90 6.04 8.31
C ARG A 60 2.40 5.80 8.37
N GLN A 61 1.75 6.48 9.31
CA GLN A 61 0.30 6.41 9.49
C GLN A 61 -0.31 7.81 9.60
N VAL A 62 -1.50 7.95 9.04
CA VAL A 62 -2.43 9.05 9.32
C VAL A 62 -3.73 8.41 9.80
N ASN A 63 -4.15 8.74 11.01
CA ASN A 63 -5.43 8.32 11.55
C ASN A 63 -6.44 9.45 11.34
N PHE A 64 -7.63 9.11 10.87
CA PHE A 64 -8.64 10.13 10.58
C PHE A 64 -10.07 9.67 10.88
N PHE A 65 -10.97 10.63 10.90
CA PHE A 65 -12.42 10.47 10.90
C PHE A 65 -12.98 11.20 9.69
N LEU A 66 -13.67 10.46 8.82
CA LEU A 66 -14.21 10.93 7.55
C LEU A 66 -15.62 10.38 7.37
N THR A 67 -16.55 11.22 6.94
CA THR A 67 -17.80 10.75 6.34
C THR A 67 -17.54 10.16 4.94
N PRO A 68 -18.52 9.48 4.31
CA PRO A 68 -18.40 9.06 2.92
C PRO A 68 -18.09 10.22 1.96
N LYS A 69 -18.62 11.43 2.23
CA LYS A 69 -18.37 12.64 1.44
C LYS A 69 -16.95 13.16 1.64
N ASP A 70 -16.50 13.29 2.89
CA ASP A 70 -15.11 13.69 3.20
C ASP A 70 -14.10 12.72 2.57
N GLN A 71 -14.41 11.41 2.60
CA GLN A 71 -13.59 10.39 1.96
C GLN A 71 -13.52 10.56 0.44
N ALA A 72 -14.65 10.78 -0.22
CA ALA A 72 -14.70 11.01 -1.66
C ALA A 72 -13.91 12.26 -2.06
N GLU A 73 -14.06 13.35 -1.31
CA GLU A 73 -13.31 14.59 -1.53
C GLU A 73 -11.81 14.40 -1.33
N LEU A 74 -11.40 13.72 -0.26
CA LEU A 74 -10.00 13.39 0.00
C LEU A 74 -9.41 12.59 -1.17
N LEU A 75 -10.07 11.52 -1.60
CA LEU A 75 -9.58 10.68 -2.68
C LEU A 75 -9.50 11.42 -4.01
N HIS A 76 -10.49 12.24 -4.34
CA HIS A 76 -10.45 13.10 -5.53
C HIS A 76 -9.27 14.09 -5.47
N ARG A 77 -9.01 14.68 -4.31
CA ARG A 77 -7.85 15.55 -4.12
C ARG A 77 -6.55 14.78 -4.26
N LEU A 78 -6.44 13.56 -3.73
CA LEU A 78 -5.21 12.75 -3.81
C LEU A 78 -4.91 12.30 -5.24
N ASP A 79 -5.95 11.96 -6.01
CA ASP A 79 -5.87 11.42 -7.36
C ASP A 79 -6.87 12.08 -8.32
N PRO A 80 -6.62 13.34 -8.72
CA PRO A 80 -7.54 14.07 -9.60
C PRO A 80 -7.64 13.47 -11.00
N GLU A 81 -6.66 12.66 -11.41
CA GLU A 81 -6.58 12.05 -12.74
C GLU A 81 -7.12 10.61 -12.78
N GLY A 82 -7.56 10.04 -11.64
CA GLY A 82 -8.10 8.68 -11.59
C GLY A 82 -7.08 7.60 -11.92
N LYS A 83 -5.81 7.80 -11.56
CA LYS A 83 -4.71 6.85 -11.83
C LYS A 83 -4.55 5.78 -10.75
N PHE A 84 -5.22 5.93 -9.62
CA PHE A 84 -5.17 4.95 -8.54
C PHE A 84 -5.93 3.69 -8.91
N VAL A 85 -5.38 2.56 -8.49
CA VAL A 85 -6.04 1.27 -8.56
C VAL A 85 -6.39 0.85 -7.13
N TYR A 86 -7.65 0.54 -6.90
CA TYR A 86 -8.15 0.10 -5.60
C TYR A 86 -8.18 -1.42 -5.55
N VAL A 87 -7.27 -2.01 -4.78
CA VAL A 87 -7.12 -3.47 -4.69
C VAL A 87 -7.83 -3.97 -3.43
N ALA A 88 -8.69 -4.97 -3.58
CA ALA A 88 -9.37 -5.60 -2.46
C ALA A 88 -8.36 -6.26 -1.51
N ARG A 89 -8.66 -6.29 -0.22
CA ARG A 89 -7.74 -6.86 0.78
C ARG A 89 -7.57 -8.38 0.64
N ARG A 90 -8.66 -9.07 0.27
CA ARG A 90 -8.74 -10.53 0.14
C ARG A 90 -9.18 -10.88 -1.28
N CYS A 91 -8.69 -12.01 -1.74
CA CYS A 91 -8.99 -12.63 -3.02
C CYS A 91 -9.49 -14.05 -2.74
N ARG A 92 -10.69 -14.39 -3.26
CA ARG A 92 -11.30 -15.72 -3.04
C ARG A 92 -10.83 -16.75 -4.07
N ASP A 93 -10.57 -16.31 -5.30
CA ASP A 93 -10.29 -17.21 -6.43
C ASP A 93 -8.82 -17.19 -6.86
N GLY A 94 -7.94 -16.70 -5.99
CA GLY A 94 -6.52 -16.53 -6.29
C GLY A 94 -6.19 -15.36 -7.23
N GLU A 95 -7.20 -14.72 -7.82
CA GLU A 95 -7.03 -13.53 -8.66
C GLU A 95 -7.14 -12.23 -7.86
N MET A 96 -6.28 -11.27 -8.19
CA MET A 96 -6.33 -9.93 -7.62
C MET A 96 -7.65 -9.25 -7.98
N GLN A 97 -8.45 -8.93 -6.97
CA GLN A 97 -9.71 -8.23 -7.18
C GLN A 97 -9.51 -6.71 -7.15
N ILE A 98 -9.87 -6.04 -8.24
CA ILE A 98 -9.92 -4.58 -8.31
C ILE A 98 -11.33 -4.12 -7.91
N LEU A 99 -11.38 -3.18 -6.97
CA LEU A 99 -12.63 -2.56 -6.53
C LEU A 99 -13.04 -1.48 -7.56
N PRO A 100 -14.33 -1.44 -7.96
CA PRO A 100 -14.82 -0.45 -8.91
C PRO A 100 -14.85 0.96 -8.31
N SER A 101 -14.86 1.08 -6.99
CA SER A 101 -14.88 2.35 -6.27
C SER A 101 -14.19 2.23 -4.92
N ALA A 102 -13.56 3.34 -4.51
CA ALA A 102 -13.03 3.50 -3.17
C ALA A 102 -14.07 4.03 -2.16
N VAL A 103 -15.21 4.56 -2.62
CA VAL A 103 -16.28 5.12 -1.78
C VAL A 103 -17.30 4.05 -1.43
N VAL A 104 -17.63 3.93 -0.13
CA VAL A 104 -18.68 3.01 0.36
C VAL A 104 -20.03 3.46 -0.17
N GLN A 105 -20.74 2.56 -0.84
CA GLN A 105 -22.13 2.72 -1.24
C GLN A 105 -23.08 2.18 -0.17
N GLN A 106 -22.71 1.08 0.50
CA GLN A 106 -23.52 0.43 1.53
C GLN A 106 -22.68 0.11 2.78
N MET A 107 -22.79 0.95 3.80
CA MET A 107 -22.10 0.74 5.08
C MET A 107 -22.49 -0.60 5.72
N GLY A 108 -21.50 -1.30 6.28
CA GLY A 108 -21.68 -2.62 6.89
C GLY A 108 -21.75 -3.81 5.91
N LYS A 109 -21.91 -3.56 4.60
CA LYS A 109 -21.90 -4.62 3.56
C LYS A 109 -20.62 -4.64 2.73
N GLU A 110 -19.89 -3.54 2.71
CA GLU A 110 -18.63 -3.41 1.99
C GLU A 110 -17.42 -3.50 2.92
N PRO A 111 -16.26 -3.98 2.42
CA PRO A 111 -15.03 -3.95 3.19
C PRO A 111 -14.65 -2.53 3.62
N LEU A 112 -14.29 -2.39 4.89
CA LEU A 112 -13.78 -1.12 5.44
C LEU A 112 -12.30 -0.91 5.14
N SER A 113 -11.59 -1.87 4.58
CA SER A 113 -10.21 -1.64 4.16
C SER A 113 -9.91 -2.22 2.79
N PHE A 114 -9.09 -1.47 2.06
CA PHE A 114 -8.59 -1.81 0.74
C PHE A 114 -7.20 -1.22 0.57
N TYR A 115 -6.54 -1.53 -0.54
CA TYR A 115 -5.22 -1.04 -0.85
C TYR A 115 -5.27 -0.08 -2.04
N ILE A 116 -4.46 0.98 -1.98
CA ILE A 116 -4.25 1.91 -3.09
C ILE A 116 -2.90 1.57 -3.72
N ALA A 117 -2.91 1.32 -5.02
CA ALA A 117 -1.72 1.06 -5.83
C ALA A 117 -1.68 1.99 -7.05
N ARG A 118 -0.49 2.15 -7.63
CA ARG A 118 -0.36 2.64 -9.00
C ARG A 118 -0.51 1.47 -9.97
N ALA A 119 -1.00 1.72 -11.18
CA ALA A 119 -1.15 0.69 -12.21
C ALA A 119 0.17 -0.01 -12.57
N ASP A 120 1.29 0.70 -12.55
CA ASP A 120 2.63 0.17 -12.83
C ASP A 120 3.19 -0.71 -11.69
N ASN A 121 2.55 -0.69 -10.52
CA ASN A 121 2.97 -1.46 -9.35
C ASN A 121 2.19 -2.77 -9.18
N LEU A 122 1.19 -3.03 -10.02
CA LEU A 122 0.29 -4.17 -9.85
C LEU A 122 1.01 -5.53 -9.92
N ASP A 123 1.97 -5.67 -10.84
CA ASP A 123 2.75 -6.91 -11.00
C ASP A 123 3.70 -7.17 -9.82
N ALA A 124 3.96 -6.17 -8.98
CA ALA A 124 4.81 -6.26 -7.80
C ALA A 124 4.03 -6.52 -6.50
N ILE A 125 2.70 -6.70 -6.59
CA ILE A 125 1.87 -7.04 -5.43
C ILE A 125 2.07 -8.53 -5.07
N VAL A 126 2.42 -8.77 -3.82
CA VAL A 126 2.63 -10.10 -3.24
C VAL A 126 1.41 -10.48 -2.42
N PHE A 127 1.02 -11.75 -2.51
CA PHE A 127 -0.07 -12.31 -1.73
C PHE A 127 0.47 -13.25 -0.66
N ASP A 128 -0.06 -13.12 0.55
CA ASP A 128 0.05 -14.13 1.60
C ASP A 128 -1.06 -15.18 1.40
N GLU A 129 -0.66 -16.45 1.45
CA GLU A 129 -1.58 -17.57 1.35
C GLU A 129 -2.17 -17.88 2.73
N GLY A 130 -3.49 -17.71 2.86
CA GLY A 130 -4.28 -18.23 3.98
C GLY A 130 -4.98 -19.54 3.60
N ALA A 131 -5.58 -20.21 4.58
CA ALA A 131 -6.25 -21.50 4.38
C ALA A 131 -7.34 -21.46 3.29
N ASP A 132 -8.19 -20.42 3.31
CA ASP A 132 -9.35 -20.29 2.41
C ASP A 132 -9.33 -19.00 1.57
N TYR A 133 -8.26 -18.21 1.64
CA TYR A 133 -8.16 -16.94 0.92
C TYR A 133 -6.70 -16.54 0.70
N LYS A 134 -6.45 -15.76 -0.36
CA LYS A 134 -5.20 -15.00 -0.50
C LYS A 134 -5.44 -13.57 -0.03
N SER A 135 -4.50 -12.98 0.68
CA SER A 135 -4.55 -11.56 1.06
C SER A 135 -3.31 -10.84 0.60
N VAL A 136 -3.45 -9.60 0.13
CA VAL A 136 -2.28 -8.79 -0.23
C VAL A 136 -1.42 -8.59 1.01
N ASP A 137 -0.14 -8.94 0.87
CA ASP A 137 0.88 -8.68 1.88
C ASP A 137 1.24 -7.19 1.83
N VAL A 138 0.69 -6.42 2.77
CA VAL A 138 0.96 -4.98 2.89
C VAL A 138 2.42 -4.67 3.25
N ILE A 139 3.12 -5.60 3.88
CA ILE A 139 4.49 -5.44 4.36
C ILE A 139 5.44 -5.46 3.16
N ARG A 140 5.28 -6.42 2.25
CA ARG A 140 6.13 -6.58 1.06
C ARG A 140 5.63 -5.81 -0.16
N SER A 141 4.32 -5.67 -0.35
CA SER A 141 3.75 -5.09 -1.58
C SER A 141 3.89 -3.56 -1.63
N PRO A 142 4.11 -2.96 -2.81
CA PRO A 142 4.17 -1.51 -3.00
C PRO A 142 2.77 -0.89 -3.05
N VAL A 143 2.03 -1.05 -1.97
CA VAL A 143 0.66 -0.58 -1.76
C VAL A 143 0.53 0.28 -0.50
N ILE A 144 -0.51 1.11 -0.47
CA ILE A 144 -0.92 1.87 0.70
C ILE A 144 -2.20 1.26 1.24
N GLU A 145 -2.27 0.94 2.54
CA GLU A 145 -3.53 0.53 3.15
C GLU A 145 -4.41 1.75 3.43
N PHE A 146 -5.64 1.72 2.92
CA PHE A 146 -6.67 2.70 3.21
C PHE A 146 -7.81 2.04 3.99
N GLY A 147 -7.91 2.39 5.27
CA GLY A 147 -9.01 2.06 6.15
C GLY A 147 -10.07 3.16 6.11
N ARG A 148 -11.24 2.82 5.59
CA ARG A 148 -12.45 3.62 5.60
C ARG A 148 -12.98 3.77 7.02
N CYS A 149 -13.67 4.86 7.30
CA CYS A 149 -14.36 5.04 8.57
C CYS A 149 -15.69 4.28 8.53
N TYR A 150 -15.98 3.50 9.56
CA TYR A 150 -17.34 3.03 9.80
C TYR A 150 -18.17 4.22 10.30
N MET A 151 -19.44 4.31 9.91
CA MET A 151 -20.34 5.36 10.38
C MET A 151 -21.73 4.79 10.58
N ASP A 152 -22.33 5.04 11.74
CA ASP A 152 -23.75 4.82 11.99
C ASP A 152 -24.46 6.15 12.30
N ALA A 153 -25.65 6.09 12.91
CA ALA A 153 -26.46 7.27 13.19
C ALA A 153 -25.87 8.19 14.26
N GLU A 154 -24.92 7.72 15.06
CA GLU A 154 -24.38 8.46 16.22
C GLU A 154 -22.85 8.46 16.28
N HIS A 155 -22.20 7.50 15.63
CA HIS A 155 -20.78 7.24 15.78
C HIS A 155 -20.05 7.24 14.44
N ILE A 156 -18.82 7.78 14.47
CA ILE A 156 -17.84 7.63 13.37
C ILE A 156 -16.62 6.90 13.92
N GLY A 157 -16.36 5.71 13.38
CA GLY A 157 -15.19 4.91 13.66
C GLY A 157 -13.92 5.47 12.99
N ARG A 158 -12.77 5.11 13.54
CA ARG A 158 -11.46 5.57 13.05
C ARG A 158 -11.07 4.87 11.74
N GLY A 159 -10.75 5.67 10.73
CA GLY A 159 -10.06 5.22 9.50
C GLY A 159 -8.55 5.42 9.57
N ARG A 160 -7.82 4.91 8.57
CA ARG A 160 -6.36 5.10 8.49
C ARG A 160 -5.83 5.14 7.06
N PHE A 161 -4.74 5.87 6.89
CA PHE A 161 -3.84 5.80 5.75
C PHE A 161 -2.50 5.24 6.23
N TYR A 162 -2.09 4.06 5.78
CA TYR A 162 -0.93 3.37 6.32
C TYR A 162 0.05 2.91 5.22
N VAL A 163 1.34 3.18 5.45
CA VAL A 163 2.44 2.88 4.53
C VAL A 163 3.55 2.18 5.31
N VAL A 164 3.95 1.00 4.87
CA VAL A 164 5.16 0.31 5.34
C VAL A 164 6.33 0.71 4.45
N ASN A 165 7.42 1.23 5.01
CA ASN A 165 8.59 1.64 4.22
C ASN A 165 9.66 0.55 4.17
N SER A 166 9.85 -0.16 5.28
CA SER A 166 10.82 -1.24 5.43
C SER A 166 10.26 -2.42 6.21
N TYR A 167 10.82 -3.59 5.98
CA TYR A 167 10.41 -4.86 6.58
C TYR A 167 11.62 -5.79 6.76
N PHE A 168 11.47 -6.85 7.55
CA PHE A 168 12.49 -7.89 7.63
C PHE A 168 12.27 -8.94 6.54
N ASP A 169 13.31 -9.22 5.75
CA ASP A 169 13.28 -10.28 4.76
C ASP A 169 13.40 -11.68 5.42
N ALA A 170 13.39 -12.72 4.59
CA ALA A 170 13.48 -14.11 5.05
C ALA A 170 14.80 -14.43 5.76
N GLN A 171 15.83 -13.60 5.60
CA GLN A 171 17.14 -13.71 6.26
C GLN A 171 17.22 -12.85 7.53
N GLY A 172 16.13 -12.20 7.93
CA GLY A 172 16.07 -11.29 9.07
C GLY A 172 16.79 -9.97 8.82
N GLN A 173 17.12 -9.63 7.57
CA GLN A 173 17.74 -8.36 7.22
C GLN A 173 16.67 -7.31 6.91
N ILE A 174 16.99 -6.04 7.13
CA ILE A 174 16.06 -4.95 6.81
C ILE A 174 16.06 -4.74 5.30
N ALA A 175 14.94 -5.10 4.67
CA ALA A 175 14.61 -4.75 3.30
C ALA A 175 13.80 -3.45 3.26
N ARG A 176 14.00 -2.67 2.20
CA ARG A 176 13.29 -1.42 1.93
C ARG A 176 12.46 -1.57 0.66
N LYS A 177 11.26 -0.98 0.63
CA LYS A 177 10.47 -0.93 -0.61
C LYS A 177 11.11 -0.02 -1.65
N ASP A 178 10.71 -0.19 -2.90
CA ASP A 178 11.16 0.60 -4.04
C ASP A 178 11.06 2.12 -3.77
N ASP A 179 12.11 2.87 -4.12
CA ASP A 179 12.20 4.31 -3.83
C ASP A 179 11.17 5.14 -4.61
N SER A 180 10.74 4.69 -5.79
CA SER A 180 9.69 5.37 -6.55
C SER A 180 8.35 5.27 -5.83
N PHE A 181 8.02 4.10 -5.26
CA PHE A 181 6.85 3.91 -4.42
C PHE A 181 6.94 4.73 -3.12
N LEU A 182 8.10 4.75 -2.46
CA LEU A 182 8.29 5.49 -1.22
C LEU A 182 8.14 7.00 -1.40
N THR A 183 8.69 7.54 -2.49
CA THR A 183 8.56 8.96 -2.84
C THR A 183 7.12 9.32 -3.14
N TRP A 184 6.42 8.47 -3.89
CA TRP A 184 5.01 8.67 -4.21
C TRP A 184 4.13 8.62 -2.95
N SER A 185 4.27 7.58 -2.13
CA SER A 185 3.47 7.39 -0.91
C SER A 185 3.72 8.50 0.13
N GLU A 186 4.95 9.01 0.24
CA GLU A 186 5.28 10.15 1.11
C GLU A 186 4.57 11.45 0.69
N ARG A 187 4.49 11.71 -0.62
CA ARG A 187 3.72 12.84 -1.16
C ARG A 187 2.25 12.70 -0.83
N LEU A 188 1.69 11.49 -0.92
CA LEU A 188 0.29 11.24 -0.57
C LEU A 188 0.02 11.40 0.92
N VAL A 189 0.84 10.83 1.80
CA VAL A 189 0.72 11.03 3.27
C VAL A 189 0.75 12.52 3.61
N SER A 190 1.70 13.26 3.03
CA SER A 190 1.83 14.70 3.25
C SER A 190 0.61 15.47 2.73
N LYS A 191 0.06 15.07 1.57
CA LYS A 191 -1.14 15.68 1.00
C LYS A 191 -2.37 15.38 1.84
N THR A 192 -2.56 14.14 2.30
CA THR A 192 -3.64 13.75 3.22
C THR A 192 -3.65 14.64 4.46
N ARG A 193 -2.49 14.84 5.10
CA ARG A 193 -2.39 15.71 6.29
C ARG A 193 -2.75 17.17 6.01
N ARG A 194 -2.48 17.68 4.80
CA ARG A 194 -2.83 19.05 4.40
C ARG A 194 -4.30 19.21 4.00
N CYS A 195 -4.93 18.14 3.53
CA CYS A 195 -6.33 18.15 3.11
C CYS A 195 -7.32 18.03 4.27
N LEU A 196 -6.86 17.63 5.46
CA LEU A 196 -7.68 17.38 6.63
C LEU A 196 -7.29 18.32 7.77
N THR A 197 -8.21 18.55 8.70
CA THR A 197 -7.96 19.37 9.88
C THR A 197 -7.39 18.49 10.98
N LYS A 198 -6.19 18.81 11.46
CA LYS A 198 -5.61 18.14 12.63
C LYS A 198 -6.29 18.65 13.90
N ASP A 199 -6.70 17.73 14.76
CA ASP A 199 -7.15 18.05 16.11
C ASP A 199 -5.95 18.51 16.97
N PRO A 200 -6.07 19.63 17.70
CA PRO A 200 -4.97 20.15 18.54
C PRO A 200 -4.63 19.22 19.71
N ASP A 201 -5.61 18.51 20.27
CA ASP A 201 -5.46 17.73 21.50
C ASP A 201 -5.08 16.27 21.22
N THR A 202 -5.26 15.83 19.98
CA THR A 202 -4.96 14.46 19.56
C THR A 202 -4.03 14.41 18.34
N PHE A 203 -3.72 13.19 17.88
CA PHE A 203 -3.00 12.98 16.63
C PHE A 203 -3.93 12.61 15.46
N PHE A 204 -5.23 12.85 15.63
CA PHE A 204 -6.25 12.54 14.64
C PHE A 204 -6.48 13.70 13.67
N TYR A 205 -6.96 13.34 12.50
CA TYR A 205 -7.34 14.27 11.45
C TYR A 205 -8.83 14.12 11.15
N PHE A 206 -9.50 15.22 10.84
CA PHE A 206 -10.94 15.25 10.63
C PHE A 206 -11.24 15.84 9.25
N GLY A 207 -12.21 15.23 8.57
CA GLY A 207 -12.85 15.82 7.41
C GLY A 207 -13.75 17.01 7.80
N ALA A 208 -14.08 17.84 6.82
CA ALA A 208 -14.84 19.07 7.08
C ALA A 208 -16.27 18.77 7.53
N GLU A 209 -16.94 17.79 6.90
CA GLU A 209 -18.28 17.38 7.31
C GLU A 209 -18.25 16.65 8.66
N THR A 210 -17.24 15.83 8.90
CA THR A 210 -17.03 15.16 10.18
C THR A 210 -16.94 16.16 11.34
N LEU A 211 -16.26 17.29 11.17
CA LEU A 211 -16.20 18.35 12.21
C LEU A 211 -17.58 18.97 12.48
N GLN A 212 -18.40 19.16 11.45
CA GLN A 212 -19.76 19.69 11.61
C GLN A 212 -20.62 18.70 12.40
N LEU A 213 -20.51 17.40 12.08
CA LEU A 213 -21.21 16.35 12.81
C LEU A 213 -20.75 16.28 14.27
N LYS A 214 -19.44 16.36 14.53
CA LYS A 214 -18.89 16.38 15.89
C LYS A 214 -19.48 17.55 16.70
N ALA A 215 -19.56 18.75 16.10
CA ALA A 215 -20.19 19.90 16.74
C ALA A 215 -21.70 19.71 16.99
N ALA A 216 -22.36 18.86 16.21
CA ALA A 216 -23.75 18.46 16.38
C ALA A 216 -23.95 17.27 17.35
N GLY A 217 -22.88 16.78 17.99
CA GLY A 217 -22.95 15.72 19.00
C GLY A 217 -22.65 14.30 18.49
N PHE A 218 -22.19 14.14 17.25
CA PHE A 218 -21.63 12.84 16.83
C PHE A 218 -20.40 12.48 17.64
N ARG A 219 -20.31 11.21 18.02
CA ARG A 219 -19.25 10.68 18.86
C ARG A 219 -18.19 9.97 18.04
N THR A 220 -16.94 10.17 18.44
CA THR A 220 -15.81 9.33 18.07
C THR A 220 -15.46 8.40 19.24
N PRO A 221 -14.70 7.33 19.03
CA PRO A 221 -14.30 6.41 20.11
C PRO A 221 -13.39 7.04 21.19
N TYR A 222 -13.10 8.33 21.09
CA TYR A 222 -12.14 9.05 21.96
C TYR A 222 -12.75 10.33 22.57
N ASP A 223 -14.06 10.54 22.43
CA ASP A 223 -14.80 11.59 23.12
C ASP A 223 -15.29 11.13 24.52
#